data_AF-A0A7S2W7H4-F1
#
_entry.id   AF-A0A7S2W7H4-F1
#
_cell.length_a   1.000
_cell.length_b   1.000
_cell.length_c   1.000
_cell.angle_alpha   90.00
_cell.angle_beta   90.00
_cell.angle_gamma   90.00
#
_symmetry.space_group_name_H-M   'P 1'
#
loop_
_entity.id
_entity.type
_entity.pdbx_description
1 polymer ?
#
loop_
_entity_poly.entity_id
_entity_poly.type
_entity_poly.pdbx_seq_one_letter_code
_entity_poly.pdbx_strand_id
1 'polypeptide(L)'
;SNGQPIAVIKDPASTKDDAERTFVFDYVYDSETKQESVYRELGLPVLENALSGFNGTIFAYGQTGSGKTHSMGGSPGDPGLIPRLNNELFSKIGEKQKPEHKFL
;
A
#
# COMPACT_ATOMS: atom_id res chain seq x y z
N SER A 1 -22.20 -0.25 10.52
CA SER A 1 -22.11 -1.52 9.77
C SER A 1 -21.35 -1.19 8.51
N ASN A 2 -20.04 -1.31 8.59
CA ASN A 2 -19.11 -0.52 7.78
C ASN A 2 -19.01 -1.14 6.39
N GLY A 3 -19.51 -0.43 5.37
CA GLY A 3 -19.51 -0.90 3.99
C GLY A 3 -18.09 -1.17 3.53
N GLN A 4 -17.80 -2.42 3.16
CA GLN A 4 -16.55 -2.77 2.50
C GLN A 4 -16.42 -1.96 1.20
N PRO A 5 -15.23 -1.49 0.82
CA PRO A 5 -15.07 -0.74 -0.41
C PRO A 5 -15.40 -1.63 -1.61
N ILE A 6 -16.21 -1.07 -2.52
CA ILE A 6 -16.76 -1.76 -3.69
C ILE A 6 -16.16 -1.15 -4.95
N ALA A 7 -15.54 -1.98 -5.79
CA ALA A 7 -15.12 -1.61 -7.13
C ALA A 7 -16.12 -2.14 -8.16
N VAL A 8 -16.67 -1.26 -8.98
CA VAL A 8 -17.58 -1.62 -10.09
C VAL A 8 -16.80 -1.51 -11.40
N ILE A 9 -16.69 -2.63 -12.11
CA ILE A 9 -15.99 -2.73 -13.40
C ILE A 9 -17.03 -2.95 -14.49
N LYS A 10 -17.08 -2.04 -15.47
CA LYS A 10 -17.89 -2.19 -16.69
C LYS A 10 -17.08 -2.93 -17.75
N ASP A 11 -17.69 -3.92 -18.39
CA ASP A 11 -17.12 -4.54 -19.58
C ASP A 11 -17.24 -3.57 -20.77
N PRO A 12 -16.14 -3.03 -21.32
CA PRO A 12 -16.18 -2.10 -22.44
C PRO A 12 -16.68 -2.74 -23.75
N ALA A 13 -16.74 -4.08 -23.84
CA ALA A 13 -17.24 -4.80 -25.01
C ALA A 13 -18.73 -5.19 -24.92
N SER A 14 -19.38 -4.97 -23.77
CA SER A 14 -20.80 -5.29 -23.61
C SER A 14 -21.70 -4.19 -24.17
N THR A 15 -22.64 -4.57 -25.03
CA THR A 15 -23.71 -3.69 -25.55
C THR A 15 -24.98 -3.73 -24.70
N LYS A 16 -25.00 -4.52 -23.61
CA LYS A 16 -26.10 -4.57 -22.64
C LYS A 16 -25.72 -3.74 -21.42
N ASP A 17 -26.64 -2.89 -20.96
CA ASP A 17 -26.50 -2.05 -19.76
C ASP A 17 -26.22 -2.86 -18.47
N ASP A 18 -26.48 -4.17 -18.49
CA ASP A 18 -26.34 -5.07 -17.31
C ASP A 18 -24.96 -5.74 -17.14
N ALA A 19 -23.93 -5.35 -17.89
CA ALA A 19 -22.59 -5.97 -17.75
C ALA A 19 -21.67 -5.28 -16.73
N GLU A 20 -22.25 -4.77 -15.65
CA GLU A 20 -21.48 -4.31 -14.49
C GLU A 20 -21.08 -5.50 -13.63
N ARG A 21 -19.79 -5.64 -13.33
CA ARG A 21 -19.29 -6.61 -12.35
C ARG A 21 -18.83 -5.87 -11.11
N THR A 22 -19.34 -6.30 -9.97
CA THR A 22 -19.01 -5.74 -8.66
C THR A 22 -18.00 -6.63 -7.95
N PHE A 23 -16.93 -6.02 -7.44
CA PHE A 23 -15.89 -6.69 -6.67
C PHE A 23 -15.72 -5.99 -5.33
N VAL A 24 -15.52 -6.77 -4.28
CA VAL A 24 -15.33 -6.26 -2.91
C VAL A 24 -13.88 -6.51 -2.51
N PHE A 25 -13.23 -5.47 -1.98
CA PHE A 25 -11.84 -5.52 -1.51
C PHE A 25 -11.76 -4.86 -0.13
N ASP A 26 -10.65 -5.04 0.58
CA ASP A 26 -10.40 -4.32 1.83
C ASP A 26 -10.07 -2.84 1.57
N TYR A 27 -9.41 -2.57 0.44
CA TYR A 27 -9.04 -1.23 -0.02
C TYR A 27 -9.23 -1.11 -1.53
N VAL A 28 -9.76 0.03 -1.98
CA VAL A 28 -9.86 0.39 -3.40
C VAL A 28 -9.28 1.78 -3.57
N TYR A 29 -8.25 1.89 -4.41
CA TYR A 29 -7.54 3.15 -4.68
C TYR A 29 -7.87 3.63 -6.09
N ASP A 30 -8.27 4.89 -6.21
CA ASP A 30 -8.54 5.55 -7.49
C ASP A 30 -7.31 6.30 -8.02
N SER A 31 -7.45 6.99 -9.16
CA SER A 31 -6.36 7.75 -9.78
C SER A 31 -5.86 8.94 -8.95
N GLU A 32 -6.69 9.44 -8.02
CA GLU A 32 -6.37 10.58 -7.18
C GLU A 32 -5.68 10.17 -5.88
N THR A 33 -5.61 8.86 -5.61
CA THR A 33 -4.95 8.31 -4.44
C THR A 33 -3.44 8.54 -4.52
N LYS A 34 -2.91 9.24 -3.52
CA LYS A 34 -1.48 9.49 -3.36
C LYS A 34 -0.75 8.23 -2.88
N GLN A 35 0.51 8.06 -3.28
CA GLN A 35 1.35 6.95 -2.80
C GLN A 35 1.49 6.93 -1.28
N GLU A 36 1.45 8.10 -0.65
CA GLU A 36 1.51 8.20 0.80
C GLU A 36 0.31 7.55 1.49
N SER A 37 -0.90 7.67 0.92
CA SER A 37 -2.10 7.02 1.47
C SER A 37 -1.96 5.50 1.40
N VAL A 38 -1.54 4.97 0.24
CA VAL A 38 -1.29 3.54 0.04
C VAL A 38 -0.23 3.03 1.03
N TYR A 39 0.84 3.80 1.25
CA TYR A 39 1.84 3.47 2.25
C TYR A 39 1.27 3.45 3.68
N ARG A 40 0.46 4.43 4.07
CA ARG A 40 -0.13 4.50 5.41
C ARG A 40 -1.12 3.37 5.68
N GLU A 41 -1.94 3.02 4.69
CA GLU A 41 -3.01 2.04 4.83
C GLU A 41 -2.53 0.60 4.68
N LEU A 42 -1.57 0.34 3.78
CA LEU A 42 -1.05 -1.00 3.51
C LEU A 42 0.37 -1.22 4.03
N GLY A 43 1.28 -0.27 3.75
CA GLY A 43 2.70 -0.43 4.04
C GLY A 43 3.04 -0.38 5.53
N LEU A 44 2.52 0.60 6.25
CA LEU A 44 2.83 0.82 7.66
C LEU A 44 2.40 -0.36 8.55
N PRO A 45 1.19 -0.93 8.43
CA PRO A 45 0.83 -2.13 9.21
C PRO A 45 1.74 -3.32 8.94
N VAL A 46 2.17 -3.52 7.68
CA VAL A 46 3.10 -4.59 7.32
C VAL A 46 4.47 -4.38 7.97
N LEU A 47 4.96 -3.14 7.98
CA LEU A 47 6.23 -2.79 8.62
C LEU A 47 6.17 -2.98 10.15
N GLU A 48 5.08 -2.57 10.80
CA GLU A 48 4.90 -2.74 12.25
C GLU A 48 4.88 -4.21 12.65
N ASN A 49 4.20 -5.05 11.86
CA ASN A 49 4.22 -6.50 12.04
C ASN A 49 5.64 -7.07 11.83
N ALA A 50 6.36 -6.59 10.81
CA ALA A 50 7.74 -7.01 10.56
C ALA A 50 8.67 -6.66 11.73
N LEU A 51 8.55 -5.46 12.28
CA LEU A 51 9.31 -5.01 13.45
C LEU A 51 8.92 -5.71 14.75
N SER A 52 7.76 -6.37 14.78
CA SER A 52 7.27 -7.20 15.88
C SER A 52 7.69 -8.67 15.75
N GLY A 53 8.48 -9.01 14.72
CA GLY A 53 9.02 -10.36 14.51
C GLY A 53 8.18 -11.25 13.60
N PHE A 54 7.18 -10.71 12.90
CA PHE A 54 6.38 -11.46 11.93
C PHE A 54 6.91 -11.28 10.50
N ASN A 55 6.65 -12.26 9.62
CA ASN A 55 6.99 -12.11 8.21
C ASN A 55 5.94 -11.24 7.50
N GLY A 56 6.38 -10.15 6.86
CA GLY A 56 5.56 -9.31 6.00
C GLY A 56 5.87 -9.53 4.52
N THR A 57 4.86 -9.62 3.66
CA THR A 57 5.06 -9.74 2.21
C THR A 57 4.00 -8.96 1.45
N ILE A 58 4.42 -8.12 0.50
CA ILE A 58 3.54 -7.33 -0.37
C ILE A 58 3.84 -7.70 -1.82
N PHE A 59 2.79 -8.02 -2.58
CA PHE A 59 2.89 -8.30 -4.01
C PHE A 59 2.17 -7.23 -4.81
N ALA A 60 2.77 -6.83 -5.94
CA ALA A 60 2.09 -6.04 -6.96
C ALA A 60 1.76 -6.95 -8.15
N TYR A 61 0.47 -7.11 -8.45
CA TYR A 61 -0.02 -7.97 -9.52
C TYR A 61 -0.90 -7.19 -10.50
N GLY A 62 -0.85 -7.56 -11.79
CA GLY A 62 -1.61 -6.91 -12.85
C GLY A 62 -0.89 -6.95 -14.19
N GLN A 63 -1.58 -6.56 -15.26
CA GLN A 63 -1.01 -6.53 -16.62
C GLN A 63 0.08 -5.47 -16.80
N THR A 64 0.88 -5.56 -17.87
CA THR A 64 1.85 -4.50 -18.21
C THR A 64 1.14 -3.16 -18.40
N GLY A 65 1.72 -2.08 -17.86
CA GLY A 65 1.10 -0.75 -17.87
C GLY A 65 0.11 -0.49 -16.72
N SER A 66 -0.23 -1.48 -15.88
CA SER A 66 -1.18 -1.31 -14.77
C SER A 66 -0.64 -0.61 -13.52
N GLY A 67 0.55 0.00 -13.58
CA GLY A 67 1.10 0.74 -12.44
C GLY A 67 1.78 -0.10 -11.34
N LYS A 68 2.17 -1.37 -11.58
CA LYS A 68 2.94 -2.17 -10.61
C LYS A 68 4.23 -1.49 -10.15
N THR A 69 5.07 -1.09 -11.09
CA THR A 69 6.34 -0.38 -10.82
C THR A 69 6.08 0.97 -10.16
N HIS A 70 5.01 1.66 -10.57
CA HIS A 70 4.59 2.91 -9.95
C HIS A 70 4.24 2.68 -8.47
N SER A 71 3.40 1.71 -8.14
CA SER A 71 2.99 1.44 -6.75
C SER A 71 4.16 1.01 -5.85
N MET A 72 5.04 0.13 -6.36
CA MET A 72 6.15 -0.40 -5.58
C MET A 72 7.34 0.56 -5.47
N GLY A 73 7.81 1.10 -6.60
CA GLY A 73 8.98 1.99 -6.64
C GLY A 73 8.63 3.47 -6.62
N GLY A 74 7.54 3.86 -7.28
CA GLY A 74 7.13 5.24 -7.45
C GLY A 74 8.05 6.04 -8.37
N SER A 75 8.03 7.34 -8.18
CA SER A 75 8.89 8.31 -8.87
C SER A 75 9.66 9.15 -7.86
N PRO A 76 10.69 9.91 -8.28
CA PRO A 76 11.43 10.79 -7.36
C PRO A 76 10.55 11.82 -6.64
N GLY A 77 9.49 12.32 -7.31
CA GLY A 77 8.55 13.29 -6.73
C GLY A 77 7.40 12.67 -5.94
N ASP A 78 7.12 11.39 -6.18
CA ASP A 78 6.10 10.63 -5.45
C ASP A 78 6.58 9.18 -5.23
N PRO A 79 7.39 8.94 -4.17
CA PRO A 79 7.98 7.64 -3.92
C PRO A 79 6.91 6.60 -3.57
N GLY A 80 7.10 5.37 -4.03
CA GLY A 80 6.17 4.25 -3.78
C GLY A 80 6.41 3.53 -2.46
N LEU A 81 5.89 2.31 -2.34
CA LEU A 81 5.98 1.51 -1.12
C LEU A 81 7.41 1.20 -0.68
N ILE A 82 8.27 0.70 -1.58
CA ILE A 82 9.64 0.26 -1.27
C ILE A 82 10.48 1.38 -0.63
N PRO A 83 10.65 2.56 -1.27
CA PRO A 83 11.46 3.64 -0.68
C PRO A 83 10.89 4.14 0.65
N ARG A 84 9.56 4.23 0.79
CA ARG A 84 8.91 4.66 2.05
C ARG A 84 9.13 3.65 3.18
N LEU A 85 8.93 2.36 2.90
CA LEU A 85 9.19 1.26 3.84
C LEU A 85 10.64 1.24 4.30
N ASN A 86 11.60 1.36 3.39
CA ASN A 86 13.01 1.37 3.74
C ASN A 86 13.37 2.57 4.63
N ASN A 87 12.90 3.77 4.27
CA ASN A 87 13.16 4.98 5.06
C ASN A 87 12.62 4.86 6.49
N GLU A 88 11.37 4.42 6.65
CA GLU A 88 10.75 4.25 7.96
C GLU A 88 11.43 3.12 8.76
N LEU A 89 11.75 1.99 8.11
CA LEU A 89 12.45 0.87 8.73
C LEU A 89 13.77 1.33 9.37
N PHE A 90 14.61 2.03 8.61
CA PHE A 90 15.89 2.53 9.11
C PHE A 90 15.71 3.62 10.17
N SER A 91 14.71 4.51 10.04
CA SER A 91 14.40 5.50 11.07
C SER A 91 14.05 4.84 12.40
N LYS A 92 13.13 3.86 12.39
CA LYS A 92 12.69 3.15 13.59
C LYS A 92 13.81 2.31 14.22
N ILE A 93 14.70 1.71 13.42
CA ILE A 93 15.88 1.01 13.94
C ILE A 93 16.83 2.01 14.64
N GLY A 94 17.12 3.14 14.00
CA GLY A 94 17.99 4.18 14.57
C GLY A 94 17.46 4.78 15.87
N GLU A 95 16.13 4.92 16.00
CA GLU A 95 15.49 5.34 17.25
C GLU A 95 15.64 4.32 18.37
N LYS A 96 15.41 3.03 18.08
CA LYS A 96 15.57 1.93 19.06
C LYS A 96 17.02 1.74 19.53
N GLN A 97 18.01 2.18 18.74
CA GLN A 97 19.42 2.08 19.07
C GLN A 97 19.97 3.25 19.89
N LYS A 98 19.20 4.34 20.10
CA LYS A 98 19.62 5.38 21.02
C LYS A 98 19.63 4.78 22.43
N PRO A 99 20.79 4.73 23.10
CA PRO A 99 20.83 4.24 24.48
C PRO A 99 19.87 5.09 25.31
N GLU A 100 18.95 4.44 26.01
CA GLU A 100 18.24 5.07 27.12
C GLU A 100 19.28 5.46 28.18
N HIS A 101 19.94 6.59 28.01
CA HIS A 101 20.74 7.16 29.07
C HIS A 101 19.80 7.80 30.08
N LYS A 102 19.58 7.11 31.20
CA LYS A 102 19.50 7.79 32.50
C LYS A 102 20.03 6.91 33.62
N PHE A 103 21.17 7.39 34.12
CA PHE A 103 21.77 7.13 35.42
C PHE A 103 20.71 7.06 36.53
N LEU A 104 20.72 5.94 37.26
CA LEU A 104 20.82 5.80 38.72
C LEU A 104 21.17 4.34 39.04
#